data_AF-A0A947X111-F1
#
_entry.id   AF-A0A947X111-F1
#
_cell.length_a   1.000
_cell.length_b   1.000
_cell.length_c   1.000
_cell.angle_alpha   90.00
_cell.angle_beta   90.00
_cell.angle_gamma   90.00
#
_symmetry.space_group_name_H-M   'P 1'
#
loop_
_entity.id
_entity.type
_entity.pdbx_description
1 polymer ?
#
loop_
_entity_poly.entity_id
_entity_poly.type
_entity_poly.pdbx_seq_one_letter_code
_entity_poly.pdbx_strand_id
1 'polypeptide(L)'
;MPVRDQRRINLGMAGVGAGLVLLTLGVLIAHFTGLSPTNQVGQEIYPHIPRCLPFETSGSCWMIPTIGQLIGLLGSQILLGAIVFGWILGKPLTWAAATVAAAIFTLEMLILFGVVPNQWLALTQGTFEWTGQKIAFTIPSWLVLGNEVSISYGVIKDVVAGGYSAGLLGAVAVTAYKLQERAKKPAAAATPAPRLSSFGRTIVKGER
;
A
#
# COMPACT_ATOMS: atom_id res chain seq x y z
N MET A 1 -20.11 19.07 -19.07
CA MET A 1 -19.33 18.92 -17.82
C MET A 1 -18.40 20.12 -17.69
N PRO A 2 -18.20 20.71 -16.51
CA PRO A 2 -17.27 21.81 -16.35
C PRO A 2 -15.82 21.35 -16.65
N VAL A 3 -15.02 22.21 -17.28
CA VAL A 3 -13.66 21.89 -17.79
C VAL A 3 -12.74 21.25 -16.74
N ARG A 4 -12.93 21.60 -15.46
CA ARG A 4 -12.16 21.07 -14.33
C ARG A 4 -12.42 19.57 -14.08
N ASP A 5 -13.64 19.09 -14.32
CA ASP A 5 -14.00 17.69 -14.16
C ASP A 5 -13.44 16.83 -15.30
N GLN A 6 -13.45 17.36 -16.53
CA GLN A 6 -12.88 16.66 -17.68
C GLN A 6 -11.37 16.44 -17.51
N ARG A 7 -10.66 17.48 -17.06
CA ARG A 7 -9.21 17.37 -16.78
C ARG A 7 -8.91 16.33 -15.70
N ARG A 8 -9.74 16.27 -14.66
CA ARG A 8 -9.61 15.28 -13.57
C ARG A 8 -9.79 13.85 -14.06
N ILE A 9 -10.81 13.62 -14.88
CA ILE A 9 -11.09 12.30 -15.49
C ILE A 9 -9.96 11.89 -16.42
N ASN A 10 -9.46 12.79 -17.26
CA ASN A 10 -8.34 12.50 -18.16
C ASN A 10 -7.05 12.14 -17.40
N LEU A 11 -6.75 12.88 -16.32
CA LEU A 11 -5.62 12.55 -15.44
C LEU A 11 -5.83 11.21 -14.71
N GLY A 12 -7.06 10.93 -14.28
CA GLY A 12 -7.44 9.62 -13.73
C GLY A 12 -7.20 8.49 -14.73
N MET A 13 -7.60 8.66 -15.99
CA MET A 13 -7.39 7.67 -17.05
C MET A 13 -5.91 7.43 -17.33
N ALA A 14 -5.12 8.50 -17.43
CA ALA A 14 -3.67 8.39 -17.59
C ALA A 14 -3.02 7.67 -16.40
N GLY A 15 -3.45 7.98 -15.18
CA GLY A 15 -2.98 7.30 -13.97
C GLY A 15 -3.37 5.82 -13.93
N VAL A 16 -4.59 5.47 -14.33
CA VAL A 16 -5.03 4.07 -14.47
C VAL A 16 -4.15 3.32 -15.47
N GLY A 17 -3.92 3.90 -16.65
CA GLY A 17 -3.05 3.31 -17.67
C GLY A 17 -1.62 3.09 -17.15
N ALA A 18 -1.01 4.11 -16.55
CA ALA A 18 0.33 4.02 -15.99
C ALA A 18 0.43 2.99 -14.85
N GLY A 19 -0.55 3.00 -13.93
CA GLY A 19 -0.61 2.04 -12.82
C GLY A 19 -0.77 0.60 -13.30
N LEU A 20 -1.60 0.35 -14.31
CA LEU A 20 -1.80 -0.98 -14.89
C LEU A 20 -0.55 -1.50 -15.62
N VAL A 21 0.14 -0.62 -16.36
CA VAL A 21 1.42 -0.96 -17.01
C VAL A 21 2.47 -1.33 -15.95
N LEU A 22 2.67 -0.48 -14.93
CA LEU A 22 3.64 -0.75 -13.87
C LEU A 22 3.29 -2.01 -13.08
N LEU A 23 2.02 -2.20 -12.72
CA LEU A 23 1.57 -3.39 -12.01
C LEU A 23 1.90 -4.66 -12.82
N THR A 24 1.56 -4.65 -14.11
CA THR A 24 1.81 -5.79 -15.00
C THR A 24 3.30 -6.07 -15.14
N LEU A 25 4.11 -5.04 -15.41
CA LEU A 25 5.56 -5.19 -15.52
C LEU A 25 6.18 -5.71 -14.22
N GLY A 26 5.78 -5.16 -13.06
CA GLY A 26 6.25 -5.60 -11.77
C GLY A 26 5.92 -7.06 -11.47
N VAL A 27 4.68 -7.48 -11.76
CA VAL A 27 4.24 -8.88 -11.61
C VAL A 27 5.04 -9.81 -12.52
N LEU A 28 5.24 -9.45 -13.79
CA LEU A 28 6.03 -10.25 -14.72
C LEU A 28 7.48 -10.39 -14.26
N ILE A 29 8.11 -9.29 -13.85
CA ILE A 29 9.48 -9.32 -13.32
C ILE A 29 9.53 -10.22 -12.08
N ALA A 30 8.68 -9.99 -11.09
CA ALA A 30 8.67 -10.78 -9.85
C ALA A 30 8.43 -12.27 -10.11
N HIS A 31 7.50 -12.59 -11.03
CA HIS A 31 7.17 -13.97 -11.36
C HIS A 31 8.33 -14.69 -12.03
N PHE A 32 8.88 -14.15 -13.11
CA PHE A 32 9.91 -14.84 -13.90
C PHE A 32 11.27 -14.87 -13.21
N THR A 33 11.61 -13.82 -12.47
CA THR A 33 12.90 -13.74 -11.77
C THR A 33 12.88 -14.45 -10.42
N GLY A 34 11.70 -14.68 -9.85
CA GLY A 34 11.50 -15.48 -8.63
C GLY A 34 11.38 -16.99 -8.86
N LEU A 35 11.44 -17.47 -10.11
CA LEU A 35 11.47 -18.92 -10.40
C LEU A 35 12.75 -19.54 -9.84
N SER A 36 12.62 -20.75 -9.26
CA SER A 36 13.76 -21.46 -8.68
C SER A 36 14.88 -21.63 -9.70
N PRO A 37 16.14 -21.38 -9.32
CA PRO A 37 17.27 -21.62 -10.20
C PRO A 37 17.57 -23.11 -10.38
N THR A 38 16.94 -24.02 -9.63
CA THR A 38 17.24 -25.46 -9.65
C THR A 38 16.16 -26.33 -10.28
N ASN A 39 15.01 -25.76 -10.69
CA ASN A 39 13.93 -26.52 -11.32
C ASN A 39 14.03 -26.53 -12.85
N GLN A 40 13.55 -27.61 -13.49
CA GLN A 40 13.55 -27.79 -14.95
C GLN A 40 12.83 -26.62 -15.66
N VAL A 41 11.69 -26.17 -15.12
CA VAL A 41 10.90 -25.05 -15.68
C VAL A 41 11.71 -23.74 -15.74
N GLY A 42 12.51 -23.44 -14.72
CA GLY A 42 13.32 -22.24 -14.68
C GLY A 42 14.50 -22.32 -15.64
N GLN A 43 15.33 -23.36 -15.53
CA GLN A 43 16.58 -23.42 -16.30
C GLN A 43 16.38 -23.79 -17.77
N GLU A 44 15.45 -24.69 -18.09
CA GLU A 44 15.31 -25.22 -19.46
C GLU A 44 14.43 -24.32 -20.33
N ILE A 45 13.40 -23.70 -19.76
CA ILE A 45 12.43 -22.89 -20.53
C ILE A 45 12.86 -21.42 -20.63
N TYR A 46 13.50 -20.87 -19.59
CA TYR A 46 13.86 -19.45 -19.52
C TYR A 46 15.31 -19.20 -19.09
N PRO A 47 16.32 -19.68 -19.86
CA PRO A 47 17.73 -19.55 -19.49
C PRO A 47 18.25 -18.10 -19.54
N HIS A 48 17.61 -17.23 -20.33
CA HIS A 48 18.08 -15.85 -20.56
C HIS A 48 17.56 -14.84 -19.54
N ILE A 49 16.66 -15.24 -18.63
CA ILE A 49 16.07 -14.32 -17.66
C ILE A 49 17.04 -14.17 -16.47
N PRO A 50 17.54 -12.94 -16.20
CA PRO A 50 18.44 -12.71 -15.07
C PRO A 50 17.70 -12.86 -13.75
N ARG A 51 18.23 -13.71 -12.87
CA ARG A 51 17.65 -13.97 -11.52
C ARG A 51 18.42 -13.25 -10.41
N CYS A 52 19.71 -13.09 -10.62
CA CYS A 52 20.65 -12.55 -9.66
C CYS A 52 21.43 -11.44 -10.34
N LEU A 53 21.75 -10.40 -9.58
CA LEU A 53 22.69 -9.39 -10.02
C LEU A 53 24.13 -9.91 -9.88
N PRO A 54 25.11 -9.32 -10.59
CA PRO A 54 26.48 -9.84 -10.63
C PRO A 54 27.20 -9.87 -9.28
N PHE A 55 26.70 -9.13 -8.30
CA PHE A 55 27.26 -9.04 -6.94
C PHE A 55 26.45 -9.84 -5.91
N GLU A 56 25.33 -10.44 -6.29
CA GLU A 56 24.58 -11.36 -5.42
C GLU A 56 25.26 -12.74 -5.45
N THR A 57 25.47 -13.34 -4.27
CA THR A 57 26.00 -14.70 -4.16
C THR A 57 24.97 -15.71 -4.66
N SER A 58 25.43 -16.80 -5.29
CA SER A 58 24.60 -17.76 -6.02
C SER A 58 23.49 -18.46 -5.21
N GLY A 59 23.44 -18.28 -3.89
CA GLY A 59 22.41 -18.82 -2.99
C GLY A 59 21.41 -17.79 -2.44
N SER A 60 21.54 -16.50 -2.78
CA SER A 60 20.71 -15.43 -2.20
C SER A 60 20.29 -14.43 -3.28
N CYS A 61 19.58 -14.90 -4.29
CA CYS A 61 19.06 -14.05 -5.35
C CYS A 61 17.67 -13.55 -4.95
N TRP A 62 17.61 -12.30 -4.53
CA TRP A 62 16.37 -11.71 -4.02
C TRP A 62 16.08 -10.33 -4.60
N MET A 63 17.10 -9.60 -5.03
CA MET A 63 16.91 -8.19 -5.30
C MET A 63 16.03 -7.95 -6.53
N ILE A 64 16.26 -8.67 -7.62
CA ILE A 64 15.44 -8.53 -8.84
C ILE A 64 13.96 -8.89 -8.59
N PRO A 65 13.61 -10.03 -7.98
CA PRO A 65 12.20 -10.33 -7.71
C PRO A 65 11.58 -9.34 -6.72
N THR A 66 12.31 -8.89 -5.70
CA THR A 66 11.82 -7.85 -4.77
C THR A 66 11.61 -6.50 -5.47
N ILE A 67 12.48 -6.10 -6.40
CA ILE A 67 12.25 -4.90 -7.23
C ILE A 67 10.97 -5.06 -8.05
N GLY A 68 10.75 -6.22 -8.66
CA GLY A 68 9.50 -6.52 -9.37
C GLY A 68 8.27 -6.38 -8.46
N GLN A 69 8.33 -6.92 -7.24
CA GLN A 69 7.26 -6.79 -6.25
C GLN A 69 7.01 -5.33 -5.85
N LEU A 70 8.06 -4.52 -5.66
CA LEU A 70 7.93 -3.10 -5.33
C LEU A 70 7.37 -2.27 -6.49
N ILE A 71 7.75 -2.57 -7.73
CA ILE A 71 7.16 -1.97 -8.93
C ILE A 71 5.68 -2.36 -9.02
N GLY A 72 5.35 -3.62 -8.76
CA GLY A 72 3.98 -4.12 -8.73
C GLY A 72 3.14 -3.40 -7.67
N LEU A 73 3.67 -3.26 -6.46
CA LEU A 73 3.05 -2.51 -5.37
C LEU A 73 2.84 -1.05 -5.76
N LEU A 74 3.86 -0.36 -6.26
CA LEU A 74 3.73 1.03 -6.69
C LEU A 74 2.68 1.19 -7.80
N GLY A 75 2.67 0.27 -8.77
CA GLY A 75 1.68 0.23 -9.84
C GLY A 75 0.25 0.09 -9.31
N SER A 76 0.03 -0.78 -8.32
CA SER A 76 -1.29 -0.93 -7.69
C SER A 76 -1.72 0.33 -6.93
N GLN A 77 -0.81 0.99 -6.21
CA GLN A 77 -1.10 2.24 -5.50
C GLN A 77 -1.50 3.36 -6.46
N ILE A 78 -0.78 3.51 -7.58
CA ILE A 78 -1.10 4.48 -8.63
C ILE A 78 -2.46 4.15 -9.26
N LEU A 79 -2.71 2.87 -9.58
CA LEU A 79 -3.96 2.41 -10.19
C LEU A 79 -5.17 2.73 -9.29
N LEU A 80 -5.13 2.29 -8.03
CA LEU A 80 -6.25 2.48 -7.10
C LEU A 80 -6.43 3.96 -6.74
N GLY A 81 -5.34 4.68 -6.50
CA GLY A 81 -5.35 6.12 -6.28
C GLY A 81 -5.95 6.90 -7.46
N ALA A 82 -5.60 6.52 -8.70
CA ALA A 82 -6.13 7.14 -9.91
C ALA A 82 -7.63 6.86 -10.11
N ILE A 83 -8.11 5.66 -9.78
CA ILE A 83 -9.55 5.33 -9.81
C ILE A 83 -10.30 6.21 -8.80
N VAL A 84 -9.80 6.30 -7.56
CA VAL A 84 -10.41 7.12 -6.52
C VAL A 84 -10.42 8.60 -6.94
N PHE A 85 -9.29 9.12 -7.41
CA PHE A 85 -9.15 10.51 -7.83
C PHE A 85 -10.03 10.84 -9.04
N GLY A 86 -10.02 10.01 -10.09
CA GLY A 86 -10.74 10.28 -11.32
C GLY A 86 -12.25 10.18 -11.15
N TRP A 87 -12.75 9.19 -10.39
CA TRP A 87 -14.18 8.82 -10.45
C TRP A 87 -14.93 8.85 -9.12
N ILE A 88 -14.26 8.74 -7.97
CA ILE A 88 -14.93 8.64 -6.67
C ILE A 88 -14.91 9.98 -5.93
N LEU A 89 -13.75 10.64 -5.88
CA LEU A 89 -13.54 11.82 -5.07
C LEU A 89 -14.50 12.95 -5.47
N GLY A 90 -15.23 13.57 -4.53
CA GLY A 90 -16.10 14.72 -4.83
C GLY A 90 -17.29 14.44 -5.75
N LYS A 91 -17.62 13.17 -6.02
CA LYS A 91 -18.87 12.77 -6.69
C LYS A 91 -19.94 12.45 -5.63
N PRO A 92 -21.24 12.57 -5.97
CA PRO A 92 -22.32 12.20 -5.04
C PRO A 92 -22.20 10.71 -4.66
N LEU A 93 -22.30 10.44 -3.36
CA LEU A 93 -22.27 9.09 -2.79
C LEU A 93 -23.60 8.38 -3.07
N THR A 94 -23.71 7.80 -4.25
CA THR A 94 -24.74 6.81 -4.56
C THR A 94 -24.37 5.47 -3.94
N TRP A 95 -25.36 4.58 -3.75
CA TRP A 95 -25.11 3.21 -3.29
C TRP A 95 -24.06 2.49 -4.13
N ALA A 96 -24.14 2.62 -5.47
CA ALA A 96 -23.16 2.01 -6.37
C ALA A 96 -21.75 2.59 -6.16
N ALA A 97 -21.62 3.91 -6.05
CA ALA A 97 -20.32 4.56 -5.82
C ALA A 97 -19.72 4.18 -4.45
N ALA A 98 -20.56 4.06 -3.42
CA ALA A 98 -20.14 3.61 -2.09
C ALA A 98 -19.66 2.16 -2.11
N THR A 99 -20.37 1.26 -2.78
CA THR A 99 -19.97 -0.15 -2.90
C THR A 99 -18.64 -0.30 -3.64
N VAL A 100 -18.45 0.43 -4.74
CA VAL A 100 -17.17 0.42 -5.49
C VAL A 100 -16.03 0.98 -4.63
N ALA A 101 -16.25 2.08 -3.92
CA ALA A 101 -15.25 2.65 -3.01
C ALA A 101 -14.88 1.67 -1.88
N ALA A 102 -15.88 0.98 -1.31
CA ALA A 102 -15.65 -0.05 -0.29
C ALA A 102 -14.86 -1.24 -0.85
N ALA A 103 -15.18 -1.71 -2.06
CA ALA A 103 -14.42 -2.78 -2.72
C ALA A 103 -12.96 -2.39 -2.96
N ILE A 104 -12.71 -1.17 -3.44
CA ILE A 104 -11.35 -0.63 -3.63
C ILE A 104 -10.60 -0.53 -2.30
N PHE A 105 -11.26 -0.05 -1.24
CA PHE A 105 -10.65 0.00 0.08
C PHE A 105 -10.31 -1.39 0.61
N THR A 106 -11.21 -2.36 0.46
CA THR A 106 -10.95 -3.76 0.84
C THR A 106 -9.77 -4.35 0.07
N LEU A 107 -9.70 -4.10 -1.23
CA LEU A 107 -8.58 -4.52 -2.07
C LEU A 107 -7.26 -3.90 -1.59
N GLU A 108 -7.27 -2.60 -1.28
CA GLU A 108 -6.10 -1.90 -0.74
C GLU A 108 -5.66 -2.50 0.60
N MET A 109 -6.59 -2.77 1.51
CA MET A 109 -6.27 -3.41 2.79
C MET A 109 -5.72 -4.82 2.60
N LEU A 110 -6.21 -5.58 1.62
CA LEU A 110 -5.68 -6.90 1.29
C LEU A 110 -4.24 -6.81 0.76
N ILE A 111 -3.94 -5.83 -0.09
CA ILE A 111 -2.58 -5.59 -0.58
C ILE A 111 -1.66 -5.24 0.60
N LEU A 112 -2.07 -4.27 1.41
CA LEU A 112 -1.26 -3.72 2.48
C LEU A 112 -1.02 -4.67 3.65
N PHE A 113 -2.04 -5.42 4.08
CA PHE A 113 -1.96 -6.30 5.25
C PHE A 113 -1.85 -7.79 4.91
N GLY A 114 -2.21 -8.18 3.69
CA GLY A 114 -2.08 -9.56 3.22
C GLY A 114 -0.84 -9.74 2.37
N VAL A 115 -0.79 -9.07 1.21
CA VAL A 115 0.24 -9.32 0.20
C VAL A 115 1.62 -8.86 0.67
N VAL A 116 1.76 -7.61 1.14
CA VAL A 116 3.06 -7.07 1.52
C VAL A 116 3.71 -7.86 2.66
N PRO A 117 3.03 -8.16 3.80
CA PRO A 117 3.61 -9.00 4.85
C PRO A 117 3.94 -10.40 4.37
N ASN A 118 3.09 -11.00 3.53
CA ASN A 118 3.35 -12.33 3.00
C ASN A 118 4.62 -12.37 2.13
N GLN A 119 4.84 -11.37 1.27
CA GLN A 119 6.06 -11.31 0.45
C GLN A 119 7.31 -11.09 1.30
N TRP A 120 7.22 -10.26 2.34
CA TRP A 120 8.31 -10.10 3.31
C TRP A 120 8.64 -11.42 4.03
N LEU A 121 7.62 -12.14 4.49
CA LEU A 121 7.81 -13.43 5.15
C LEU A 121 8.37 -14.50 4.20
N ALA A 122 7.90 -14.54 2.95
CA ALA A 122 8.43 -15.45 1.94
C ALA A 122 9.92 -15.19 1.67
N LEU A 123 10.33 -13.92 1.55
CA LEU A 123 11.72 -13.55 1.35
C LEU A 123 12.61 -13.91 2.56
N THR A 124 12.15 -13.53 3.76
CA THR A 124 12.94 -13.73 4.99
C THR A 124 13.03 -15.20 5.40
N GLN A 125 11.98 -15.99 5.20
CA GLN A 125 11.98 -17.41 5.54
C GLN A 125 12.58 -18.29 4.45
N GLY A 126 12.34 -17.95 3.18
CA GLY A 126 12.82 -18.71 2.03
C GLY A 126 14.24 -18.38 1.65
N THR A 127 14.51 -17.14 1.23
CA THR A 127 15.81 -16.78 0.64
C THR A 127 16.86 -16.43 1.69
N PHE A 128 16.48 -15.71 2.75
CA PHE A 128 17.44 -15.29 3.78
C PHE A 128 17.58 -16.27 4.95
N GLU A 129 16.64 -17.22 5.04
CA GLU A 129 16.58 -18.22 6.11
C GLU A 129 16.71 -17.57 7.50
N TRP A 130 15.91 -16.52 7.75
CA TRP A 130 15.80 -15.86 9.06
C TRP A 130 15.05 -16.78 10.02
N THR A 131 15.78 -17.75 10.56
CA THR A 131 15.29 -18.75 11.51
C THR A 131 15.63 -18.36 12.95
N GLY A 132 14.96 -19.00 13.90
CA GLY A 132 15.28 -18.86 15.32
C GLY A 132 16.67 -19.39 15.71
N GLN A 133 17.26 -20.24 14.86
CA GLN A 133 18.57 -20.86 15.10
C GLN A 133 19.73 -19.97 14.63
N LYS A 134 19.47 -19.04 13.71
CA LYS A 134 20.48 -18.11 13.20
C LYS A 134 20.57 -16.90 14.13
N ILE A 135 21.63 -16.85 14.93
CA ILE A 135 21.88 -15.73 15.85
C ILE A 135 22.27 -14.50 15.03
N ALA A 136 21.60 -13.38 15.28
CA ALA A 136 21.93 -12.10 14.68
C ALA A 136 22.99 -11.36 15.51
N PHE A 137 22.76 -11.25 16.82
CA PHE A 137 23.74 -10.71 17.77
C PHE A 137 23.43 -11.19 19.19
N THR A 138 24.47 -11.18 20.02
CA THR A 138 24.38 -11.57 21.43
C THR A 138 24.52 -10.32 22.30
N ILE A 139 23.62 -10.15 23.26
CA ILE A 139 23.64 -9.00 24.16
C ILE A 139 24.71 -9.28 25.24
N PRO A 140 25.67 -8.36 25.47
CA PRO A 140 26.65 -8.51 26.54
C PRO A 140 25.99 -8.78 27.89
N SER A 141 26.49 -9.76 28.64
CA SER A 141 25.87 -10.26 29.88
C SER A 141 25.67 -9.19 30.95
N TRP A 142 26.53 -8.16 31.00
CA TRP A 142 26.40 -7.03 31.92
C TRP A 142 25.15 -6.15 31.65
N LEU A 143 24.59 -6.18 30.44
CA LEU A 143 23.34 -5.46 30.08
C LEU A 143 22.07 -6.27 30.39
N VAL A 144 22.21 -7.57 30.69
CA VAL A 144 21.09 -8.49 30.93
C VAL A 144 21.26 -9.24 32.26
N LEU A 145 21.75 -8.54 33.28
CA LEU A 145 21.83 -9.02 34.68
C LEU A 145 22.63 -10.34 34.83
N GLY A 146 23.64 -10.55 33.99
CA GLY A 146 24.46 -11.76 33.99
C GLY A 146 23.86 -12.92 33.17
N ASN A 147 22.75 -12.72 32.47
CA ASN A 147 22.12 -13.74 31.64
C ASN A 147 22.73 -13.81 30.23
N GLU A 148 22.64 -14.97 29.56
CA GLU A 148 22.98 -15.11 28.15
C GLU A 148 21.72 -14.91 27.30
N VAL A 149 21.63 -13.75 26.65
CA VAL A 149 20.50 -13.41 25.77
C VAL A 149 21.02 -13.18 24.35
N SER A 150 20.67 -14.09 23.45
CA SER A 150 20.94 -13.96 22.01
C SER A 150 19.67 -13.62 21.24
N ILE A 151 19.75 -12.62 20.36
CA ILE A 151 18.67 -12.26 19.44
C ILE A 151 18.88 -12.99 18.12
N SER A 152 17.89 -13.76 17.69
CA SER A 152 17.93 -14.48 16.41
C SER A 152 17.35 -13.64 15.27
N TYR A 153 17.71 -13.99 14.03
CA TYR A 153 17.08 -13.41 12.85
C TYR A 153 15.58 -13.70 12.78
N GLY A 154 15.13 -14.81 13.36
CA GLY A 154 13.70 -15.09 13.55
C GLY A 154 12.99 -14.01 14.37
N VAL A 155 13.60 -13.56 15.47
CA VAL A 155 13.06 -12.45 16.27
C VAL A 155 13.03 -11.15 15.45
N ILE A 156 14.08 -10.85 14.69
CA ILE A 156 14.13 -9.65 13.83
C ILE A 156 13.01 -9.68 12.78
N LYS A 157 12.82 -10.83 12.12
CA LYS A 157 11.73 -11.04 11.15
C LYS A 157 10.37 -10.68 11.74
N ASP A 158 10.07 -11.22 12.92
CA ASP A 158 8.77 -11.08 13.57
C ASP A 158 8.56 -9.64 14.07
N VAL A 159 9.60 -8.99 14.60
CA VAL A 159 9.57 -7.57 14.98
C VAL A 159 9.28 -6.67 13.78
N VAL A 160 9.91 -6.92 12.63
CA VAL A 160 9.66 -6.14 11.40
C VAL A 160 8.23 -6.35 10.91
N ALA A 161 7.74 -7.59 10.85
CA ALA A 161 6.39 -7.90 10.40
C ALA A 161 5.32 -7.30 11.34
N GLY A 162 5.50 -7.45 12.65
CA GLY A 162 4.61 -6.89 13.66
C GLY A 162 4.65 -5.36 13.68
N GLY A 163 5.84 -4.77 13.60
CA GLY A 163 6.04 -3.31 13.55
C GLY A 163 5.43 -2.68 12.30
N TYR A 164 5.59 -3.32 11.13
CA TYR A 164 4.92 -2.91 9.90
C TYR A 164 3.40 -2.90 10.06
N SER A 165 2.84 -3.99 10.59
CA SER A 165 1.38 -4.14 10.73
C SER A 165 0.79 -3.12 11.71
N ALA A 166 1.43 -2.93 12.87
CA ALA A 166 1.01 -1.95 13.86
C ALA A 166 1.15 -0.50 13.34
N GLY A 167 2.30 -0.19 12.72
CA GLY A 167 2.56 1.13 12.16
C GLY A 167 1.58 1.49 11.03
N LEU A 168 1.31 0.54 10.13
CA LEU A 168 0.40 0.75 9.01
C LEU A 168 -1.05 0.90 9.48
N LEU A 169 -1.48 0.11 10.47
CA LEU A 169 -2.81 0.28 11.08
C LEU A 169 -2.96 1.69 11.68
N GLY A 170 -1.93 2.17 12.38
CA GLY A 170 -1.89 3.55 12.88
C GLY A 170 -1.96 4.58 11.75
N ALA A 171 -1.20 4.39 10.67
CA ALA A 171 -1.21 5.29 9.52
C ALA A 171 -2.58 5.34 8.81
N VAL A 172 -3.23 4.19 8.63
CA VAL A 172 -4.59 4.11 8.07
C VAL A 172 -5.59 4.83 8.97
N ALA A 173 -5.55 4.59 10.29
CA ALA A 173 -6.44 5.24 11.24
C ALA A 173 -6.27 6.76 11.25
N VAL A 174 -5.03 7.26 11.28
CA VAL A 174 -4.73 8.70 11.24
C VAL A 174 -5.19 9.31 9.91
N THR A 175 -4.98 8.62 8.79
CA THR A 175 -5.41 9.11 7.48
C THR A 175 -6.92 9.19 7.38
N ALA A 176 -7.63 8.15 7.82
CA ALA A 176 -9.09 8.13 7.88
C ALA A 176 -9.63 9.28 8.76
N TYR A 177 -9.04 9.48 9.93
CA TYR A 177 -9.39 10.59 10.83
C TYR A 177 -9.21 11.95 10.14
N LYS A 178 -8.05 12.19 9.52
CA LYS A 178 -7.77 13.45 8.82
C LYS A 178 -8.71 13.70 7.64
N LEU A 179 -9.08 12.66 6.90
CA LEU A 179 -10.05 12.76 5.80
C LEU A 179 -11.45 13.09 6.32
N GLN A 180 -11.88 12.46 7.41
CA GLN A 180 -13.15 12.77 8.07
C GLN A 180 -13.18 14.22 8.57
N GLU A 181 -12.12 14.69 9.22
CA GLU A 181 -12.04 16.07 9.70
C GLU A 181 -12.11 17.08 8.54
N ARG A 182 -11.41 16.81 7.44
CA ARG A 182 -11.50 17.63 6.21
C ARG A 182 -12.92 17.66 5.64
N ALA A 183 -13.67 16.57 5.70
CA ALA A 183 -15.06 16.52 5.23
C ALA A 183 -16.02 17.35 6.13
N LYS A 184 -15.71 17.51 7.43
CA LYS A 184 -16.51 18.33 8.35
C LYS A 184 -16.32 19.85 8.13
N LYS A 185 -15.15 20.29 7.69
CA LYS A 185 -14.83 21.72 7.43
C LYS A 185 -15.76 22.43 6.42
N PRO A 186 -16.11 21.85 5.25
CA PRO A 186 -17.07 22.47 4.34
C PRO A 186 -18.51 22.47 4.87
N ALA A 187 -18.89 21.51 5.73
CA ALA A 187 -20.21 21.52 6.38
C ALA A 187 -20.35 22.66 7.39
N ALA A 188 -19.28 23.04 8.09
CA ALA A 188 -19.27 24.19 9.00
C ALA A 188 -19.31 25.55 8.29
N ALA A 189 -18.84 25.62 7.03
CA ALA A 189 -18.83 26.85 6.24
C ALA A 189 -20.16 27.11 5.47
N ALA A 190 -21.01 26.08 5.33
CA ALA A 190 -22.20 26.12 4.48
C ALA A 190 -23.52 26.47 5.21
N THR A 191 -23.51 26.87 6.49
CA THR A 191 -24.75 27.27 7.16
C THR A 191 -24.53 28.39 8.17
N PRO A 192 -24.61 29.67 7.77
CA PRO A 192 -25.25 30.62 8.67
C PRO A 192 -26.68 30.13 8.83
N ALA A 193 -27.09 29.74 10.04
CA ALA A 193 -28.48 29.44 10.33
C ALA A 193 -29.35 30.55 9.70
N PRO A 194 -30.42 30.23 8.95
CA PRO A 194 -31.25 31.26 8.35
C PRO A 194 -31.69 32.20 9.47
N ARG A 195 -31.30 33.48 9.40
CA ARG A 195 -31.71 34.45 10.42
C ARG A 195 -33.23 34.52 10.36
N LEU A 196 -33.85 33.96 11.39
CA LEU A 196 -35.29 34.06 11.61
C LEU A 196 -35.56 35.49 12.06
N SER A 197 -36.57 36.12 11.47
CA SER A 197 -37.13 37.35 12.02
C SER A 197 -37.70 37.09 13.43
N SER A 198 -37.93 38.14 14.21
CA SER A 198 -38.61 38.06 15.52
C SER A 198 -40.00 37.39 15.46
N PHE A 199 -40.55 37.19 14.26
CA PHE A 199 -41.82 36.52 14.00
C PHE A 199 -41.65 35.13 13.33
N GLY A 200 -40.45 34.54 13.35
CA GLY A 200 -40.22 33.15 12.93
C GLY A 200 -40.19 32.90 11.42
N ARG A 201 -40.22 33.95 10.57
CA ARG A 201 -40.07 33.82 9.12
C ARG A 201 -38.62 33.98 8.68
N THR A 202 -38.19 33.21 7.68
CA THR A 202 -36.85 33.29 7.09
C THR A 202 -36.65 34.64 6.38
N ILE A 203 -35.60 35.38 6.74
CA ILE A 203 -35.29 36.67 6.13
C ILE A 203 -34.60 36.41 4.79
N VAL A 204 -35.27 36.75 3.69
CA VAL A 204 -34.68 36.81 2.35
C VAL A 204 -34.11 38.21 2.14
N LYS A 205 -32.84 38.31 1.74
CA LYS A 205 -32.21 39.61 1.45
C LYS A 205 -32.83 40.18 0.17
N GLY A 206 -33.56 41.29 0.27
CA GLY A 206 -34.10 41.99 -0.90
C GLY A 206 -32.96 42.55 -1.74
N GLU A 207 -33.00 42.28 -3.06
CA GLU A 207 -32.08 42.87 -4.03
C GLU A 207 -32.34 44.39 -4.12
N ARG A 208 -31.27 45.16 -3.93
CA ARG A 208 -31.15 46.57 -4.31
C ARG A 208 -29.91 46.70 -5.17
#